data_AF-A0A7C1WG06-F1
#
_entry.id   AF-A0A7C1WG06-F1
#
_cell.length_a   1.000
_cell.length_b   1.000
_cell.length_c   1.000
_cell.angle_alpha   90.00
_cell.angle_beta   90.00
_cell.angle_gamma   90.00
#
_symmetry.space_group_name_H-M   'P 1'
#
loop_
_entity.id
_entity.type
_entity.pdbx_description
1 polymer ?
#
loop_
_entity_poly.entity_id
_entity_poly.type
_entity_poly.pdbx_seq_one_letter_code
_entity_poly.pdbx_strand_id
1 'polypeptide(L)' 'VDEGPTQKRFRARARGRGNQILKRTSHITVTVSDK' A
#
# COMPACT_ATOMS: atom_id res chain seq x y z
N VAL A 1 3.14 -13.36 -2.23
CA VAL A 1 2.51 -12.26 -1.46
C VAL A 1 2.26 -11.16 -2.45
N ASP A 2 1.00 -10.99 -2.80
CA ASP A 2 0.61 -10.24 -3.99
C ASP A 2 0.25 -8.82 -3.58
N GLU A 3 0.41 -7.86 -4.50
CA GLU A 3 0.01 -6.48 -4.23
C GLU A 3 -1.52 -6.37 -4.21
N GLY A 4 -2.04 -5.79 -3.13
CA GLY A 4 -3.43 -5.37 -3.04
C GLY A 4 -3.62 -3.93 -3.55
N PRO A 5 -4.86 -3.44 -3.56
CA PRO A 5 -5.18 -2.11 -4.07
C PRO A 5 -4.49 -1.02 -3.24
N THR A 6 -3.74 -0.16 -3.93
CA THR A 6 -3.06 0.97 -3.28
C THR A 6 -4.01 2.15 -3.10
N GLN A 7 -4.14 2.65 -1.87
CA GLN A 7 -4.95 3.83 -1.59
C GLN A 7 -4.12 5.10 -1.69
N LYS A 8 -4.63 6.09 -2.45
CA LYS A 8 -4.00 7.41 -2.61
C LYS A 8 -4.46 8.37 -1.52
N ARG A 9 -3.51 9.11 -0.92
CA ARG A 9 -3.77 10.19 0.05
C ARG A 9 -2.95 11.43 -0.28
N PHE A 10 -3.47 12.59 0.06
CA PHE A 10 -2.77 13.85 -0.10
C PHE A 10 -1.94 14.18 1.15
N ARG A 11 -0.72 14.70 0.96
CA ARG A 11 0.13 15.24 2.02
C ARG A 11 0.55 16.65 1.66
N ALA A 12 0.13 17.62 2.48
CA ALA A 12 0.60 19.00 2.38
C ALA A 12 2.11 19.08 2.66
N ARG A 13 2.81 19.93 1.91
CA ARG A 13 4.23 20.25 2.04
C ARG A 13 4.42 21.77 2.00
N ALA A 14 5.63 22.19 2.33
CA ALA A 14 6.03 23.60 2.32
C ALA A 14 5.79 24.25 0.94
N ARG A 15 5.58 25.58 0.95
CA ARG A 15 5.34 26.39 -0.26
C ARG A 15 4.13 25.95 -1.09
N GLY A 16 3.05 25.53 -0.43
CA GLY A 16 1.80 25.12 -1.11
C GLY A 16 1.91 23.83 -1.93
N ARG A 17 3.01 23.08 -1.81
CA ARG A 17 3.21 21.84 -2.57
C ARG A 17 2.38 20.70 -1.97
N GLY A 18 1.84 19.87 -2.83
CA GLY A 18 1.12 18.66 -2.46
C GLY A 18 1.83 17.42 -2.99
N ASN A 19 2.13 16.47 -2.11
CA ASN A 19 2.67 15.17 -2.51
C ASN A 19 1.62 14.08 -2.28
N GLN A 20 1.68 13.01 -3.07
CA GLN A 20 0.85 11.83 -2.86
C GLN A 20 1.54 10.86 -1.90
N ILE A 21 0.78 10.30 -0.97
CA ILE A 21 1.16 9.12 -0.19
C ILE A 21 0.40 7.92 -0.76
N LEU A 22 1.13 6.86 -1.08
CA LEU A 22 0.57 5.57 -1.48
C LEU A 22 0.53 4.65 -0.25
N LYS A 23 -0.67 4.26 0.18
CA LYS A 23 -0.87 3.25 1.22
C LYS A 23 -1.00 1.89 0.54
N ARG A 24 0.10 1.15 0.48
CA ARG A 24 0.16 -0.20 -0.12
C ARG A 24 -0.43 -1.22 0.84
N THR A 25 -1.16 -2.18 0.29
CA THR A 25 -1.69 -3.35 1.00
C THR A 25 -1.24 -4.61 0.27
N SER A 26 -1.28 -5.76 0.93
CA SER A 26 -0.87 -7.05 0.35
C SER A 26 -1.90 -8.15 0.59
N HIS A 27 -1.99 -9.07 -0.35
CA HIS A 27 -2.71 -10.33 -0.19
C HIS A 27 -1.71 -11.45 0.08
N ILE A 28 -1.84 -12.09 1.24
CA ILE A 28 -0.94 -13.17 1.68
C ILE A 28 -1.72 -14.48 1.59
N THR A 29 -1.30 -15.35 0.68
CA THR A 29 -1.79 -16.72 0.59
C THR A 29 -0.76 -17.63 1.26
N VAL A 30 -1.19 -18.37 2.28
CA VAL A 30 -0.35 -19.34 2.99
C VAL A 30 -0.92 -20.73 2.72
N THR A 31 -0.13 -21.59 2.12
CA THR A 31 -0.43 -23.01 1.92
C THR A 31 0.46 -23.83 2.83
N VAL A 32 -0.14 -24.68 3.65
CA VAL A 32 0.57 -25.63 4.52
C VAL A 32 0.19 -27.05 4.13
N SER A 33 1.15 -27.98 4.17
CA SER A 33 0.88 -29.41 4.11
C SER A 33 1.72 -30.14 5.17
N ASP A 34 1.11 -31.16 5.78
CA ASP A 34 1.73 -31.99 6.81
C ASP A 34 2.39 -33.26 6.22
N LYS A 35 2.18 -33.49 4.91
CA LYS A 35 2.63 -34.63 4.10
C LYS A 35 2.78 -34.21 2.64
#